data_AF-A0A7S0GVE6-F1
#
_entry.id   AF-A0A7S0GVE6-F1
#
_cell.length_a   1.000
_cell.length_b   1.000
_cell.length_c   1.000
_cell.angle_alpha   90.00
_cell.angle_beta   90.00
_cell.angle_gamma   90.00
#
_symmetry.space_group_name_H-M   'P 1'
#
loop_
_entity.id
_entity.type
_entity.pdbx_description
1 polymer ?
#
loop_
_entity_poly.entity_id
_entity_poly.type
_entity_poly.pdbx_seq_one_letter_code
_entity_poly.pdbx_strand_id
1 'polypeptide(L)'
;TSETGHDMRVPLWVLVIGGCGLVIGLASLGVNIIKQIGMRLSKITPSRGLCIELGAAIVVLVGTKFGVPLSTTHCQVGATTGVALLEGSGGVNWKLLARVVFGWAITLAVAALAAAAFTAQGLYAPHIER
;
A
#
# COMPACT_ATOMS: atom_id res chain seq x y z
N THR A 1 14.40 -26.07 -30.01
CA THR A 1 13.00 -26.33 -30.39
C THR A 1 12.12 -25.76 -29.30
N SER A 2 11.95 -24.44 -29.23
CA SER A 2 11.03 -23.59 -30.01
C SER A 2 9.83 -23.19 -29.15
N GLU A 3 9.98 -22.02 -28.52
CA GLU A 3 8.98 -20.98 -28.23
C GLU A 3 7.79 -21.30 -27.30
N THR A 4 7.89 -20.84 -26.04
CA THR A 4 6.83 -20.16 -25.24
C THR A 4 7.40 -19.70 -23.88
N GLY A 5 8.63 -19.18 -23.87
CA GLY A 5 9.03 -18.25 -22.82
C GLY A 5 8.51 -16.89 -23.24
N HIS A 6 7.27 -16.52 -22.87
CA HIS A 6 6.92 -15.11 -22.87
C HIS A 6 7.92 -14.44 -21.92
N ASP A 7 8.95 -13.79 -22.48
CA ASP A 7 9.69 -12.77 -21.77
C ASP A 7 8.62 -11.85 -21.15
N MET A 8 8.39 -11.97 -19.84
CA MET A 8 7.53 -11.07 -19.07
C MET A 8 8.21 -9.70 -18.92
N ARG A 9 8.86 -9.23 -20.00
CA ARG A 9 9.35 -7.87 -20.17
C ARG A 9 8.13 -6.98 -20.24
N VAL A 10 7.72 -6.49 -19.07
CA VAL A 10 6.70 -5.46 -18.94
C VAL A 10 7.10 -4.33 -19.89
N PRO A 11 6.28 -4.00 -20.90
CA PRO A 11 6.69 -3.05 -21.92
C PRO A 11 6.92 -1.68 -21.30
N LEU A 12 7.98 -1.00 -21.74
CA LEU A 12 8.49 0.22 -21.08
C LEU A 12 7.45 1.34 -21.01
N TRP A 13 6.52 1.40 -21.96
CA TRP A 13 5.43 2.36 -21.94
C TRP A 13 4.46 2.16 -20.75
N VAL A 14 4.22 0.92 -20.31
CA VAL A 14 3.36 0.64 -19.13
C VAL A 14 4.02 1.13 -17.86
N LEU A 15 5.35 0.95 -17.75
CA LEU A 15 6.15 1.44 -16.62
C LEU A 15 6.13 2.97 -16.55
N VAL A 16 6.27 3.64 -17.69
CA VAL A 16 6.23 5.12 -17.77
C VAL A 16 4.85 5.65 -17.40
N ILE A 17 3.78 5.11 -17.99
CA ILE A 17 2.41 5.55 -17.67
C ILE A 17 2.07 5.27 -16.20
N GLY A 18 2.43 4.09 -15.68
CA GLY A 18 2.23 3.73 -14.28
C GLY A 18 2.99 4.64 -13.33
N GLY A 19 4.26 4.95 -13.62
CA GLY A 19 5.08 5.87 -12.83
C GLY A 19 4.52 7.29 -12.82
N CYS A 20 4.16 7.83 -13.99
CA CYS A 20 3.52 9.15 -14.09
C CYS A 20 2.19 9.20 -13.33
N GLY A 21 1.34 8.18 -13.48
CA GLY A 21 0.06 8.08 -12.77
C GLY A 21 0.24 8.02 -11.25
N LEU A 22 1.23 7.28 -10.77
CA LEU A 22 1.56 7.21 -9.34
C LEU A 22 2.00 8.57 -8.81
N VAL A 23 2.90 9.26 -9.50
CA VAL A 23 3.41 10.58 -9.09
C VAL A 23 2.26 11.61 -9.03
N ILE A 24 1.43 11.66 -10.06
CA ILE A 24 0.29 12.58 -10.12
C ILE A 24 -0.73 12.26 -9.02
N GLY A 25 -1.07 10.97 -8.85
CA GLY A 25 -2.01 10.53 -7.82
C GLY A 25 -1.52 10.84 -6.41
N LEU A 26 -0.23 10.63 -6.14
CA LEU A 26 0.39 10.94 -4.85
C LEU A 26 0.40 12.45 -4.59
N ALA A 27 0.71 13.26 -5.60
CA ALA A 27 0.72 14.71 -5.49
C ALA A 27 -0.68 15.28 -5.20
N SER A 28 -1.73 14.77 -5.87
CA SER A 28 -3.10 15.28 -5.71
C SER A 28 -3.80 14.74 -4.45
N LEU A 29 -3.74 13.43 -4.20
CA LEU A 29 -4.54 12.75 -3.17
C LEU A 29 -3.70 12.34 -1.95
N GLY A 30 -2.40 12.09 -2.14
CA GLY A 30 -1.50 11.57 -1.10
C GLY A 30 -1.19 12.56 0.01
N VAL A 31 -1.23 13.87 -0.27
CA VAL A 31 -0.95 14.93 0.72
C VAL A 31 -1.79 14.84 1.98
N ASN A 32 -3.03 14.35 1.87
CA ASN A 32 -3.93 14.18 3.02
C ASN A 32 -3.51 13.00 3.89
N ILE A 33 -3.10 11.90 3.27
CA ILE A 33 -2.64 10.69 3.98
C ILE A 33 -1.33 10.96 4.71
N ILE A 34 -0.37 11.60 4.03
CA ILE A 34 0.95 11.94 4.60
C ILE A 34 0.78 12.84 5.83
N LYS A 35 -0.12 13.83 5.77
CA LYS A 35 -0.44 14.69 6.91
C LYS A 35 -1.04 13.90 8.08
N GLN A 36 -1.94 12.95 7.83
CA GLN A 36 -2.55 12.15 8.91
C GLN A 36 -1.50 11.27 9.61
N ILE A 37 -0.63 10.61 8.86
CA ILE A 37 0.41 9.72 9.42
C ILE A 37 1.47 10.55 10.15
N GLY A 38 2.00 11.60 9.49
CA GLY A 38 3.12 12.39 10.01
C GLY A 38 2.78 13.31 11.18
N MET A 39 1.55 13.82 11.26
CA MET A 39 1.16 14.79 12.30
C MET A 39 0.34 14.18 13.43
N ARG A 40 -0.36 13.06 13.21
CA ARG A 40 -1.37 12.56 14.17
C ARG A 40 -1.10 11.18 14.74
N LEU A 41 -0.18 10.41 14.15
CA LEU A 41 0.11 9.05 14.63
C LEU A 41 1.11 9.05 15.79
N SER A 42 2.17 9.86 15.71
CA SER A 42 3.18 10.05 16.77
C SER A 42 3.94 11.37 16.60
N LYS A 43 4.69 11.80 17.63
CA LYS A 43 5.62 12.93 17.55
C LYS A 43 6.90 12.52 16.82
N ILE A 44 7.02 12.96 15.56
CA ILE A 44 8.19 12.72 14.73
C ILE A 44 9.22 13.84 14.92
N THR A 45 10.41 13.49 15.42
CA THR A 45 11.60 14.34 15.32
C THR A 45 12.42 13.90 14.09
N PRO A 46 13.33 14.75 13.54
CA PRO A 46 14.10 14.39 12.35
C PRO A 46 14.88 13.06 12.50
N SER A 47 15.46 12.81 13.68
CA SER A 47 16.16 11.56 13.98
C SER A 47 15.22 10.34 13.99
N ARG A 48 13.99 10.48 14.51
CA ARG A 48 12.98 9.42 14.49
C ARG A 48 12.49 9.15 13.08
N GLY A 49 12.30 10.20 12.28
CA GLY A 49 11.93 10.06 10.87
C GLY A 49 12.93 9.20 10.11
N LEU A 50 14.23 9.43 10.31
CA LEU A 50 15.27 8.59 9.70
C LEU A 50 15.18 7.12 10.16
N CYS A 51 15.00 6.87 11.45
CA CYS A 51 14.84 5.51 11.97
C CYS A 51 13.61 4.80 11.39
N ILE A 52 12.50 5.52 11.21
CA ILE A 52 11.26 4.99 10.62
C ILE A 52 11.48 4.62 9.15
N GLU A 53 12.08 5.51 8.36
CA GLU A 53 12.36 5.26 6.94
C GLU A 53 13.34 4.09 6.75
N LEU A 54 14.41 4.02 7.56
CA LEU A 54 15.35 2.91 7.54
C LEU A 54 14.67 1.58 7.92
N GLY A 55 13.85 1.58 8.98
CA GLY A 55 13.11 0.40 9.39
C GLY A 55 12.15 -0.09 8.31
N ALA A 56 11.38 0.82 7.70
CA ALA A 56 10.47 0.49 6.61
C ALA A 56 11.24 -0.03 5.37
N ALA A 57 12.34 0.62 5.00
CA ALA A 57 13.18 0.21 3.87
C ALA A 57 13.77 -1.19 4.06
N ILE A 58 14.27 -1.51 5.26
CA ILE A 58 14.80 -2.84 5.57
C ILE A 58 13.72 -3.91 5.38
N VAL A 59 12.51 -3.69 5.92
CA VAL A 59 11.41 -4.65 5.77
C VAL A 59 11.02 -4.85 4.31
N VAL A 60 10.91 -3.76 3.54
CA VAL A 60 10.58 -3.81 2.12
C VAL A 60 11.66 -4.54 1.32
N LEU A 61 12.94 -4.26 1.57
CA LEU A 61 14.06 -4.91 0.90
C LEU A 61 14.09 -6.42 1.17
N VAL A 62 13.88 -6.80 2.43
CA VAL A 62 13.83 -8.22 2.83
C VAL A 62 12.67 -8.92 2.13
N GLY A 63 11.45 -8.38 2.15
CA GLY A 63 10.34 -9.03 1.45
C GLY A 63 10.50 -9.06 -0.07
N THR A 64 11.11 -8.03 -0.66
CA THR A 64 11.44 -8.01 -2.09
C THR A 64 12.41 -9.13 -2.44
N LYS A 65 13.39 -9.46 -1.58
CA LYS A 65 14.30 -10.60 -1.78
C LYS A 65 13.58 -11.94 -1.75
N PHE A 66 12.50 -12.05 -0.97
CA PHE A 66 11.65 -13.24 -0.93
C PHE A 66 10.61 -13.29 -2.06
N GLY A 67 10.54 -12.28 -2.92
CA GLY A 67 9.58 -12.22 -4.03
C GLY A 67 8.12 -12.05 -3.58
N VAL A 68 7.88 -11.69 -2.32
CA VAL A 68 6.52 -11.50 -1.79
C VAL A 68 6.04 -10.07 -2.01
N PRO A 69 4.81 -9.85 -2.51
CA PRO A 69 4.25 -8.51 -2.65
C PRO A 69 3.93 -7.94 -1.26
N LEU A 70 4.68 -6.92 -0.84
CA LEU A 70 4.46 -6.22 0.43
C LEU A 70 3.72 -4.89 0.25
N SER A 71 2.91 -4.54 1.25
CA SER A 71 2.29 -3.23 1.35
C SER A 71 3.24 -2.24 2.04
N THR A 72 3.73 -1.24 1.30
CA THR A 72 4.60 -0.19 1.84
C THR A 72 3.92 0.64 2.93
N THR A 73 2.59 0.85 2.84
CA THR A 73 1.82 1.54 3.89
C THR A 73 1.86 0.79 5.21
N HIS A 74 1.75 -0.55 5.19
CA HIS A 74 1.81 -1.34 6.42
C HIS A 74 3.23 -1.33 7.00
N CYS A 75 4.26 -1.43 6.16
CA CYS A 75 5.65 -1.31 6.59
C CYS A 75 5.90 0.04 7.29
N GLN A 76 5.41 1.14 6.71
CA GLN A 76 5.64 2.49 7.24
C GLN A 76 4.83 2.79 8.50
N VAL A 77 3.57 2.36 8.57
CA VAL A 77 2.75 2.46 9.80
C VAL A 77 3.33 1.60 10.92
N GLY A 78 3.80 0.39 10.60
CA GLY A 78 4.47 -0.51 11.54
C GLY A 78 5.78 0.09 12.09
N ALA A 79 6.65 0.60 11.21
CA ALA A 79 7.90 1.25 11.61
C ALA A 79 7.65 2.50 12.47
N THR A 80 6.67 3.33 12.09
CA THR A 80 6.26 4.51 12.87
C THR A 80 5.76 4.12 14.25
N THR A 81 4.91 3.10 14.34
CA THR A 81 4.38 2.60 15.61
C THR A 81 5.49 2.02 16.48
N GLY A 82 6.41 1.24 15.89
CA GLY A 82 7.56 0.68 16.61
C GLY A 82 8.46 1.74 17.23
N VAL A 83 8.81 2.79 16.49
CA VAL A 83 9.62 3.90 17.02
C VAL A 83 8.84 4.71 18.07
N ALA A 84 7.54 4.90 17.87
CA ALA A 84 6.68 5.61 18.81
C ALA A 84 6.49 4.86 20.14
N LEU A 85 6.49 3.52 20.12
CA LEU A 85 6.40 2.68 21.32
C LEU A 85 7.66 2.80 22.21
N LEU A 86 8.80 3.19 21.67
CA LEU A 86 10.03 3.42 22.45
C LEU A 86 9.90 4.61 23.42
N GLU A 87 8.95 5.53 23.18
CA GLU A 87 8.61 6.61 24.11
C GLU A 87 7.55 6.22 25.16
N GLY A 88 7.09 4.96 25.14
CA GLY A 88 6.02 4.45 25.99
C GLY A 88 4.63 4.54 25.34
N SER A 89 3.62 4.02 26.05
CA SER A 89 2.25 3.85 25.53
C SER A 89 1.56 5.19 25.15
N GLY A 90 2.02 6.31 25.72
CA GLY A 90 1.53 7.66 25.40
C GLY A 90 2.11 8.27 24.11
N GLY A 91 3.14 7.66 23.50
CA GLY A 91 3.75 8.13 22.25
C GLY A 91 2.95 7.78 20.99
N VAL A 92 1.93 6.92 21.11
CA VAL A 92 1.12 6.40 20.00
C VAL A 92 -0.34 6.83 20.16
N ASN A 93 -0.92 7.36 19.08
CA ASN A 93 -2.36 7.58 19.01
C ASN A 93 -3.10 6.28 18.66
N TRP A 94 -3.38 5.46 19.68
CA TRP A 94 -4.04 4.15 19.52
C TRP A 94 -5.42 4.23 18.84
N LYS A 95 -6.18 5.29 19.08
CA LYS A 95 -7.48 5.50 18.44
C LYS A 95 -7.34 5.71 16.94
N LEU A 96 -6.32 6.46 16.52
CA LEU A 96 -6.01 6.64 15.11
C LEU A 96 -5.50 5.34 14.48
N LEU A 97 -4.57 4.65 15.14
CA LEU A 97 -4.03 3.38 14.67
C LEU A 97 -5.14 2.34 14.46
N ALA A 98 -6.04 2.19 15.43
CA ALA A 98 -7.19 1.29 15.32
C ALA A 98 -8.11 1.68 14.15
N ARG A 99 -8.34 2.98 13.93
CA ARG A 99 -9.13 3.46 12.78
C ARG A 99 -8.47 3.13 11.44
N VAL A 100 -7.15 3.21 11.36
CA VAL A 100 -6.38 2.84 10.17
C VAL A 100 -6.48 1.34 9.90
N VAL A 101 -6.27 0.51 10.92
CA VAL A 101 -6.38 -0.97 10.80
C VAL A 101 -7.79 -1.38 10.39
N PHE A 102 -8.82 -0.78 11.01
CA PHE A 102 -10.21 -1.04 10.64
C PHE A 102 -10.52 -0.57 9.21
N GLY A 103 -9.94 0.58 8.81
CA GLY A 103 -9.99 1.06 7.43
C GLY A 103 -9.43 0.05 6.43
N TRP A 104 -8.31 -0.60 6.74
CA TRP A 104 -7.74 -1.65 5.87
C TRP A 104 -8.69 -2.84 5.69
N ALA A 105 -9.31 -3.32 6.77
CA ALA A 105 -10.29 -4.41 6.69
C ALA A 105 -11.50 -4.03 5.83
N ILE A 106 -12.03 -2.81 6.00
CA ILE A 106 -13.12 -2.30 5.17
C ILE A 106 -12.70 -2.20 3.69
N THR A 107 -11.49 -1.69 3.40
CA THR A 107 -11.05 -1.57 2.00
C THR A 107 -10.97 -2.92 1.30
N LEU A 108 -10.53 -3.98 2.00
CA LEU A 108 -10.53 -5.33 1.46
C LEU A 108 -11.95 -5.85 1.20
N ALA A 109 -12.88 -5.62 2.14
CA ALA A 109 -14.27 -6.03 1.97
C ALA A 109 -14.94 -5.32 0.79
N VAL A 110 -14.76 -4.00 0.66
CA VAL A 110 -15.31 -3.21 -0.44
C VAL A 110 -14.70 -3.63 -1.78
N ALA A 111 -13.38 -3.85 -1.83
CA ALA A 111 -12.72 -4.32 -3.04
C ALA A 111 -13.22 -5.72 -3.47
N ALA A 112 -13.39 -6.63 -2.51
CA ALA A 112 -13.93 -7.97 -2.77
C ALA A 112 -15.37 -7.91 -3.29
N LEU A 113 -16.23 -7.09 -2.69
CA LEU A 113 -17.62 -6.90 -3.13
C LEU A 113 -17.70 -6.26 -4.51
N ALA A 114 -16.88 -5.24 -4.79
CA ALA A 114 -16.84 -4.58 -6.08
C ALA A 114 -16.35 -5.54 -7.19
N ALA A 115 -15.29 -6.30 -6.92
CA ALA A 115 -14.81 -7.33 -7.84
C ALA A 115 -15.88 -8.40 -8.11
N ALA A 116 -16.54 -8.90 -7.06
CA ALA A 116 -17.62 -9.87 -7.19
C ALA A 116 -18.79 -9.34 -8.03
N ALA A 117 -19.21 -8.09 -7.80
CA ALA A 117 -20.28 -7.46 -8.58
C ALA A 117 -19.91 -7.25 -10.06
N PHE A 118 -18.64 -6.94 -10.35
CA PHE A 118 -18.16 -6.78 -11.72
C PHE A 118 -18.10 -8.14 -12.45
N THR A 119 -17.55 -9.17 -11.81
CA THR A 119 -17.51 -10.52 -12.38
C THR A 119 -18.91 -11.14 -12.55
N ALA A 120 -19.83 -10.85 -11.63
CA ALA A 120 -21.23 -11.30 -11.74
C ALA A 120 -21.93 -10.71 -12.97
N GLN A 121 -21.69 -9.44 -13.31
CA GLN A 121 -22.20 -8.83 -14.54
C GLN A 121 -21.60 -9.48 -15.80
N GLY A 122 -20.34 -9.90 -15.76
CA GLY A 122 -19.70 -10.63 -16.86
C GLY A 122 -20.21 -12.06 -17.04
N LEU A 123 -20.57 -12.76 -15.95
CA LEU A 123 -21.15 -14.11 -16.01
C LEU A 123 -22.63 -14.11 -16.42
N TYR A 124 -23.38 -13.04 -16.12
CA TYR A 124 -24.80 -12.90 -16.48
C TYR A 124 -25.02 -12.13 -17.78
N ALA A 125 -23.96 -11.78 -18.51
CA ALA A 125 -24.06 -11.29 -19.87
C ALA A 125 -24.66 -12.42 -20.73
N PRO A 126 -25.86 -12.24 -21.32
CA PRO A 126 -26.52 -13.30 -22.06
C PRO A 126 -25.60 -13.73 -23.20
N HIS A 127 -25.34 -15.03 -23.30
CA HIS A 127 -24.70 -15.56 -24.48
C HIS A 127 -25.56 -15.14 -25.68
N ILE A 128 -24.99 -14.35 -26.58
CA ILE A 128 -25.59 -14.17 -27.89
C ILE A 128 -25.09 -15.36 -28.68
N GLU A 129 -25.90 -16.41 -28.69
CA GLU A 129 -25.87 -17.43 -29.72
C GLU A 129 -26.09 -16.73 -31.07
N ARG A 130 -25.01 -16.55 -31.84
CA ARG A 130 -24.94 -16.62 -33.31
C ARG A 130 -23.50 -16.48 -33.81
#